data_AF-A0A940L8G4-F1
#
_entry.id   AF-A0A940L8G4-F1
#
_cell.length_a   1.000
_cell.length_b   1.000
_cell.length_c   1.000
_cell.angle_alpha   90.00
_cell.angle_beta   90.00
_cell.angle_gamma   90.00
#
_symmetry.space_group_name_H-M   'P 1'
#
loop_
_entity.id
_entity.type
_entity.pdbx_description
1 polymer ?
#
loop_
_entity_poly.entity_id
_entity_poly.type
_entity_poly.pdbx_seq_one_letter_code
_entity_poly.pdbx_strand_id
1 'polypeptide(L)'
;MKILKITFALSILLTVSFANAKDISVLFIGNSYVYLPGQGTPEDPALPKLIGKLVESIDSNLHLKYAFNTPGGYTYEKHLNDPKSQSLLQASYDNVILQRRA
;
A
#
# COMPACT_ATOMS: atom_id res chain seq x y z
N MET A 1 4.84 -46.32 -19.49
CA MET A 1 3.76 -45.31 -19.49
C MET A 1 3.46 -44.65 -18.14
N LYS A 2 3.63 -45.32 -16.98
CA LYS A 2 3.32 -44.70 -15.66
C LYS A 2 4.21 -43.50 -15.30
N ILE A 3 5.51 -43.58 -15.61
CA ILE A 3 6.48 -42.50 -15.34
C ILE A 3 6.14 -41.21 -16.11
N LEU A 4 5.71 -41.34 -17.38
CA LEU A 4 5.33 -40.20 -18.23
C LEU A 4 4.08 -39.46 -17.72
N LYS A 5 3.16 -40.18 -17.04
CA LYS A 5 1.97 -39.58 -16.43
C LYS A 5 2.30 -38.80 -15.15
N ILE A 6 3.28 -39.28 -14.38
CA ILE A 6 3.72 -38.63 -13.14
C ILE A 6 4.49 -37.34 -13.45
N THR A 7 5.39 -37.37 -14.44
CA THR A 7 6.11 -36.16 -14.87
C THR A 7 5.18 -35.09 -15.44
N PHE A 8 4.13 -35.49 -16.18
CA PHE A 8 3.13 -34.54 -16.70
C PHE A 8 2.26 -33.91 -15.61
N ALA A 9 1.85 -34.70 -14.60
CA ALA A 9 1.11 -34.16 -13.46
C ALA A 9 1.96 -33.17 -12.62
N LEU A 10 3.26 -33.46 -12.48
CA LEU A 10 4.18 -32.60 -11.74
C LEU A 10 4.48 -31.28 -12.47
N SER A 11 4.55 -31.29 -13.81
CA SER A 11 4.78 -30.06 -14.58
C SER A 11 3.58 -29.11 -14.53
N ILE A 12 2.36 -29.63 -14.49
CA ILE A 12 1.14 -28.82 -14.33
C ILE A 12 1.12 -28.17 -12.94
N LEU A 13 1.50 -28.91 -11.89
CA LEU A 13 1.50 -28.39 -10.51
C LEU A 13 2.49 -27.24 -10.32
N LEU A 14 3.62 -27.25 -11.02
CA LEU A 14 4.63 -26.18 -10.95
C LEU A 14 4.19 -24.88 -11.64
N THR A 15 3.27 -24.93 -12.61
CA THR A 15 2.78 -23.72 -13.28
C THR A 15 1.76 -22.92 -12.48
N VAL A 16 1.05 -23.56 -11.53
CA VAL A 16 0.03 -22.89 -10.70
C VAL A 16 0.65 -22.06 -9.58
N SER A 17 1.92 -22.29 -9.23
CA SER A 17 2.62 -21.61 -8.13
C SER A 17 3.16 -20.22 -8.49
N PHE A 18 3.13 -19.82 -9.77
CA PHE A 18 3.44 -18.44 -10.16
C PHE A 18 2.19 -17.57 -10.07
N ALA A 19 1.63 -17.46 -8.85
CA ALA A 19 0.67 -16.40 -8.56
C ALA A 19 1.41 -15.06 -8.74
N ASN A 20 0.96 -14.23 -9.69
CA ASN A 20 1.56 -12.92 -9.92
C ASN A 20 1.30 -12.06 -8.69
N ALA A 21 2.36 -11.71 -7.97
CA ALA A 21 2.31 -10.73 -6.90
C ALA A 21 1.71 -9.44 -7.47
N LYS A 22 0.57 -9.01 -6.91
CA LYS A 22 -0.11 -7.79 -7.32
C LYS A 22 0.34 -6.67 -6.40
N ASP A 23 1.07 -5.72 -6.95
CA ASP A 23 1.40 -4.49 -6.25
C ASP A 23 0.27 -3.47 -6.43
N ILE A 24 -0.17 -2.86 -5.34
CA ILE A 24 -1.03 -1.66 -5.37
C ILE A 24 -0.29 -0.53 -4.67
N SER A 25 -0.20 0.60 -5.35
CA SER A 25 0.41 1.83 -4.86
C SER A 25 -0.64 2.79 -4.32
N VAL A 26 -0.44 3.27 -3.09
CA VAL A 26 -1.40 4.15 -2.41
C VAL A 26 -0.70 5.37 -1.82
N LEU A 27 -1.21 6.56 -2.12
CA LEU A 27 -0.78 7.81 -1.51
C LEU A 27 -1.75 8.26 -0.43
N PHE A 28 -1.26 8.52 0.78
CA PHE A 28 -2.03 9.09 1.89
C PHE A 28 -1.68 10.57 2.07
N ILE A 29 -2.66 11.46 1.85
CA ILE A 29 -2.54 12.90 2.11
C ILE A 29 -3.50 13.26 3.25
N GLY A 30 -2.98 13.86 4.32
CA GLY A 30 -3.79 14.21 5.47
C GLY A 30 -3.00 14.83 6.61
N ASN A 31 -3.40 14.57 7.84
CA ASN A 31 -2.76 15.15 9.02
C ASN A 31 -2.55 14.10 10.11
N SER A 32 -2.39 14.57 11.35
CA SER A 32 -2.21 13.74 12.55
C SER A 32 -3.29 12.67 12.77
N TYR A 33 -4.47 12.75 12.16
CA TYR A 33 -5.48 11.70 12.24
C TYR A 33 -5.13 10.47 11.37
N VAL A 34 -4.38 10.66 10.29
CA VAL A 34 -3.82 9.56 9.48
C VAL A 34 -2.52 9.05 10.11
N TYR A 35 -1.76 10.00 10.69
CA TYR A 35 -0.56 9.75 11.46
C TYR A 35 -0.90 9.45 12.94
N LEU A 36 -1.59 8.34 13.21
CA LEU A 36 -1.65 7.86 14.59
C LEU A 36 -0.24 7.34 14.95
N PRO A 37 0.37 7.76 16.08
CA PRO A 37 1.66 7.24 16.51
C PRO A 37 1.49 5.77 16.95
N GLY A 38 1.67 4.86 16.00
CA GLY A 38 1.80 3.44 16.29
C GLY A 38 3.18 3.21 16.90
N GLN A 39 3.26 3.16 18.23
CA GLN A 39 4.47 2.81 18.96
C GLN A 39 5.72 3.68 18.63
N GLY A 40 5.67 4.96 19.03
CA GLY A 40 6.83 5.63 19.59
C GLY A 40 7.81 6.35 18.66
N THR A 41 7.63 6.39 17.34
CA THR A 41 8.48 7.24 16.47
C THR A 41 7.65 8.18 15.57
N PRO A 42 8.18 9.37 15.21
CA PRO A 42 7.59 10.29 14.24
C PRO A 42 7.55 9.79 12.78
N GLU A 43 7.94 8.54 12.53
CA GLU A 43 8.12 7.98 11.19
C GLU A 43 7.22 6.75 10.88
N ASP A 44 6.37 6.32 11.80
CA ASP A 44 5.51 5.12 11.64
C ASP A 44 4.01 5.48 11.60
N PRO A 45 3.43 5.76 10.41
CA PRO A 45 2.03 6.12 10.30
C PRO A 45 1.16 4.87 10.53
N ALA A 46 0.42 4.81 11.64
CA ALA A 46 -0.28 3.58 12.00
C ALA A 46 -1.37 3.17 11.00
N LEU A 47 -2.04 4.12 10.32
CA LEU A 47 -3.12 3.79 9.39
C LEU A 47 -2.61 3.14 8.08
N PRO A 48 -1.67 3.73 7.32
CA PRO A 48 -1.07 3.06 6.16
C PRO A 48 -0.51 1.68 6.47
N LYS A 49 0.19 1.54 7.61
CA LYS A 49 0.77 0.26 8.02
C LYS A 49 -0.29 -0.77 8.42
N LEU A 50 -1.33 -0.34 9.13
CA LEU A 50 -2.46 -1.22 9.45
C LEU A 50 -3.17 -1.71 8.19
N ILE A 51 -3.39 -0.81 7.22
CA ILE A 51 -3.99 -1.17 5.93
C ILE A 51 -3.08 -2.14 5.17
N GLY A 52 -1.77 -1.91 5.15
CA GLY A 52 -0.81 -2.84 4.55
C GLY A 52 -0.91 -4.25 5.14
N LYS A 53 -0.92 -4.36 6.47
CA LYS A 53 -1.09 -5.65 7.17
C LYS A 53 -2.44 -6.32 6.92
N LEU A 54 -3.51 -5.53 6.79
CA LEU A 54 -4.85 -6.04 6.48
C LEU A 54 -4.92 -6.56 5.03
N VAL A 55 -4.26 -5.88 4.11
CA VAL A 55 -4.18 -6.31 2.70
C VAL A 55 -3.47 -7.67 2.59
N GLU A 56 -2.33 -7.82 3.25
CA GLU A 56 -1.57 -9.08 3.29
C GLU A 56 -2.34 -10.22 3.97
N SER A 57 -3.24 -9.92 4.92
CA SER A 57 -4.05 -10.94 5.59
C SER A 57 -5.25 -11.40 4.76
N ILE A 58 -5.74 -10.57 3.83
CA ILE A 58 -6.83 -10.90 2.91
C ILE A 58 -6.29 -11.71 1.72
N ASP A 59 -5.15 -11.30 1.17
CA ASP A 59 -4.49 -11.98 0.05
C ASP A 59 -2.98 -11.90 0.22
N SER A 60 -2.34 -13.06 0.41
CA SER A 60 -0.89 -13.15 0.61
C SER A 60 -0.07 -12.76 -0.61
N ASN A 61 -0.69 -12.65 -1.79
CA ASN A 61 -0.04 -12.22 -3.02
C ASN A 61 -0.30 -10.73 -3.34
N LEU A 62 -1.06 -10.04 -2.49
CA LEU A 62 -1.36 -8.63 -2.64
C LEU A 62 -0.44 -7.82 -1.75
N HIS A 63 0.38 -6.96 -2.35
CA HIS A 63 1.31 -6.10 -1.64
C HIS A 63 0.89 -4.65 -1.79
N LEU A 64 0.87 -3.94 -0.66
CA LEU A 64 0.56 -2.52 -0.65
C LEU A 64 1.85 -1.71 -0.50
N LYS A 65 2.19 -0.96 -1.55
CA LYS A 65 3.24 0.06 -1.51
C LYS A 65 2.58 1.38 -1.15
N TYR A 66 3.06 2.06 -0.11
CA TYR A 66 2.48 3.35 0.27
C TYR A 66 3.50 4.46 0.37
N ALA A 67 3.04 5.66 0.03
CA ALA A 67 3.66 6.92 0.40
C ALA A 67 2.69 7.74 1.23
N PHE A 68 3.20 8.67 2.03
CA PHE A 68 2.35 9.51 2.85
C PHE A 68 2.92 10.92 3.03
N ASN A 69 2.01 11.88 3.16
CA ASN A 69 2.31 13.20 3.65
C ASN A 69 1.21 13.63 4.61
N THR A 70 1.47 13.39 5.90
CA THR A 70 0.47 13.53 6.96
C THR A 70 0.91 14.44 8.12
N PRO A 71 1.43 15.65 7.84
CA PRO A 71 1.89 16.58 8.87
C PRO A 71 0.78 17.00 9.83
N GLY A 72 1.12 17.16 11.11
CA GLY A 72 0.19 17.61 12.14
C GLY A 72 -0.43 18.97 11.82
N GLY A 73 -1.74 19.10 12.03
CA GLY A 73 -2.44 20.39 11.85
C GLY A 73 -2.56 20.90 10.41
N TYR A 74 -2.29 20.05 9.41
CA TYR A 74 -2.57 20.39 8.01
C TYR A 74 -4.06 20.35 7.70
N THR A 75 -4.50 21.37 6.96
CA THR A 75 -5.80 21.43 6.29
C THR A 75 -5.62 21.06 4.82
N TYR A 76 -6.73 20.90 4.10
CA TYR A 76 -6.70 20.66 2.67
C TYR A 76 -5.96 21.77 1.90
N GLU A 77 -6.21 23.03 2.23
CA GLU A 77 -5.58 24.20 1.60
C GLU A 77 -4.06 24.23 1.84
N LYS A 78 -3.62 23.78 3.02
CA LYS A 78 -2.18 23.65 3.30
C LYS A 78 -1.52 22.62 2.40
N HIS A 79 -2.18 21.49 2.11
CA HIS A 79 -1.67 20.51 1.16
C HIS A 79 -1.63 21.03 -0.28
N LEU A 80 -2.61 21.84 -0.69
CA LEU A 80 -2.61 22.44 -2.03
C LEU A 80 -1.39 23.33 -2.28
N ASN A 81 -0.85 23.95 -1.23
CA ASN A 81 0.30 24.86 -1.31
C ASN A 81 1.62 24.24 -0.83
N ASP A 82 1.60 22.98 -0.38
CA ASP A 82 2.78 22.29 0.10
C ASP A 82 3.55 21.61 -1.06
N PRO A 83 4.81 21.99 -1.33
CA PRO A 83 5.59 21.43 -2.43
C PRO A 83 5.72 19.91 -2.37
N LYS A 84 5.79 19.32 -1.16
CA LYS A 84 5.88 17.87 -0.99
C LYS A 84 4.57 17.19 -1.41
N SER A 85 3.42 17.72 -0.99
CA SER A 85 2.11 17.24 -1.41
C SER A 85 1.94 17.31 -2.92
N GLN A 86 2.33 18.42 -3.54
CA GLN A 86 2.26 18.58 -4.99
C GLN A 86 3.17 17.59 -5.73
N SER A 87 4.41 17.42 -5.27
CA SER A 87 5.36 16.46 -5.84
C SER A 87 4.84 15.02 -5.75
N LEU A 88 4.24 14.63 -4.61
CA LEU A 88 3.64 13.32 -4.46
C LEU A 88 2.40 13.15 -5.35
N LEU A 89 1.53 14.15 -5.45
CA LEU A 89 0.35 14.09 -6.32
C LEU A 89 0.69 14.01 -7.81
N GLN A 90 1.90 14.43 -8.22
CA GLN A 90 2.38 14.28 -9.60
C GLN A 90 2.92 12.87 -9.91
N ALA A 91 3.22 12.06 -8.89
CA ALA A 91 3.63 10.68 -9.10
C ALA A 91 2.41 9.78 -9.41
N SER A 92 2.65 8.67 -10.10
CA SER A 92 1.60 7.71 -10.45
C SER A 92 1.32 6.77 -9.27
N TYR A 93 0.15 6.93 -8.65
CA TYR A 93 -0.40 6.02 -7.66
C TYR A 93 -1.71 5.41 -8.19
N ASP A 94 -1.98 4.17 -7.83
CA ASP A 94 -3.25 3.50 -8.17
C ASP A 94 -4.41 4.13 -7.39
N ASN A 95 -4.14 4.58 -6.16
CA ASN A 95 -5.14 5.21 -5.29
C ASN A 95 -4.54 6.39 -4.51
N VAL A 96 -5.35 7.43 -4.30
CA VAL A 96 -5.02 8.55 -3.41
C VAL A 96 -6.10 8.67 -2.35
N ILE A 97 -5.70 8.57 -1.09
CA ILE A 97 -6.57 8.71 0.07
C ILE A 97 -6.37 10.11 0.65
N LEU A 98 -7.41 10.94 0.54
CA LEU A 98 -7.43 12.31 1.03
C LEU A 98 -8.23 12.39 2.32
N GLN A 99 -7.57 12.75 3.42
CA GLN A 99 -8.24 13.13 4.66
C GLN A 99 -8.48 14.64 4.63
N ARG A 100 -9.73 15.05 4.46
CA ARG A 100 -10.14 16.45 4.58
C ARG A 100 -10.53 16.74 6.02
N ARG A 101 -9.81 17.65 6.66
CA ARG A 101 -10.35 18.41 7.79
C ARG A 101 -10.82 19.76 7.24
N ALA A 102 -12.11 20.05 7.41
CA ALA A 102 -12.66 21.39 7.17
C ALA A 102 -12.13 22.37 8.24
#